data_AF-A0A0W0TUM9-F1
#
_entry.id   AF-A0A0W0TUM9-F1
#
_cell.length_a   1.000
_cell.length_b   1.000
_cell.length_c   1.000
_cell.angle_alpha   90.00
_cell.angle_beta   90.00
_cell.angle_gamma   90.00
#
_symmetry.space_group_name_H-M   'P 1'
#
loop_
_entity.id
_entity.type
_entity.pdbx_description
1 polymer ?
#
loop_
_entity_poly.entity_id
_entity_poly.type
_entity_poly.pdbx_seq_one_letter_code
_entity_poly.pdbx_strand_id
1 'polypeptide(L)'
;MISKTEHSESDLQSEPVFVSLKGRDVVTARVSDHHPIAHDNVLFWNMMMQGNKRGAGSGFNNGFGMIESDKQYTRRLIAVAWVIAETVYRHPNVEAIHLCEGPVKPKDLKVFYQALMRFSFMKRFMRENQFYRPDADGIHWGLLTLVDTRYDVTSVNSHPVDLFPKLTNRFQLLKLTDNEVVKYMASAHFPFAGDEHKEDREALSLSGKAYCQWINALHDNYSHASLILCADFNLNPYLISQRQERALDKIPSDNSILLHTGGDKMAATIHKVMVDGILLSNQEKQKYQTTRLKVDLAALVKSEYRFFQPNQAAVQESPEKNQESREIVLLQ
;
A
#
# COMPACT_ATOMS: atom_id res chain seq x y z
N MET A 1 24.79 39.40 -0.06
CA MET A 1 23.51 39.38 -0.81
C MET A 1 23.30 37.97 -1.30
N ILE A 2 22.21 37.35 -0.86
CA ILE A 2 21.98 35.92 -0.90
C ILE A 2 21.43 35.52 -2.27
N SER A 3 22.18 34.64 -2.93
CA SER A 3 21.78 33.78 -4.04
C SER A 3 20.51 32.98 -3.66
N LYS A 4 19.50 33.01 -4.53
CA LYS A 4 18.37 32.06 -4.49
C LYS A 4 18.39 31.25 -5.77
N THR A 5 18.81 30.01 -5.61
CA THR A 5 18.73 28.91 -6.56
C THR A 5 17.29 28.65 -6.94
N GLU A 6 17.02 28.65 -8.25
CA GLU A 6 15.81 28.11 -8.85
C GLU A 6 15.83 26.57 -8.71
N HIS A 7 14.84 26.01 -8.02
CA HIS A 7 14.55 24.58 -8.10
C HIS A 7 13.46 24.37 -9.14
N SER A 8 13.77 23.57 -10.16
CA SER A 8 12.84 23.13 -11.18
C SER A 8 11.81 22.18 -10.57
N GLU A 9 10.59 22.66 -10.41
CA GLU A 9 9.41 21.85 -10.13
C GLU A 9 8.87 21.27 -11.44
N SER A 10 9.39 20.12 -11.84
CA SER A 10 8.77 19.25 -12.83
C SER A 10 8.95 17.80 -12.38
N ASP A 11 7.85 17.19 -11.91
CA ASP A 11 7.48 15.78 -12.12
C ASP A 11 6.40 15.40 -11.09
N LEU A 12 5.14 15.67 -11.42
CA LEU A 12 3.97 15.19 -10.67
C LEU A 12 3.04 14.42 -11.62
N GLN A 13 3.46 13.20 -11.93
CA GLN A 13 2.66 11.96 -11.87
C GLN A 13 3.49 10.78 -12.41
N SER A 14 4.04 9.98 -11.49
CA SER A 14 4.27 8.55 -11.76
C SER A 14 4.29 7.81 -10.42
N GLU A 15 3.30 6.96 -10.22
CA GLU A 15 3.26 5.92 -9.18
C GLU A 15 4.45 4.94 -9.31
N PRO A 16 4.72 4.07 -8.32
CA PRO A 16 6.08 3.74 -7.90
C PRO A 16 6.89 2.98 -8.97
N VAL A 17 7.95 3.64 -9.46
CA VAL A 17 9.05 2.99 -10.17
C VAL A 17 9.87 2.18 -9.16
N PHE A 18 9.76 0.85 -9.09
CA PHE A 18 10.57 0.05 -8.17
C PHE A 18 12.01 -0.10 -8.68
N VAL A 19 12.88 0.85 -8.31
CA VAL A 19 14.31 0.85 -8.69
C VAL A 19 15.00 -0.41 -8.16
N SER A 20 14.63 -0.85 -6.95
CA SER A 20 15.08 -2.11 -6.35
C SER A 20 14.80 -3.34 -7.23
N LEU A 21 13.80 -3.27 -8.10
CA LEU A 21 13.39 -4.35 -9.01
C LEU A 21 13.73 -4.06 -10.48
N LYS A 22 14.67 -3.12 -10.72
CA LYS A 22 15.09 -2.64 -12.05
C LYS A 22 13.94 -2.00 -12.83
N GLY A 23 13.11 -1.22 -12.15
CA GLY A 23 11.98 -0.49 -12.74
C GLY A 23 10.75 -1.34 -13.05
N ARG A 24 10.72 -2.61 -12.62
CA ARG A 24 9.55 -3.51 -12.78
C ARG A 24 8.72 -3.51 -11.51
N ASP A 25 7.40 -3.57 -11.64
CA ASP A 25 6.53 -3.79 -10.48
C ASP A 25 6.75 -5.16 -9.82
N VAL A 26 6.19 -5.33 -8.62
CA VAL A 26 6.36 -6.55 -7.81
C VAL A 26 5.76 -7.80 -8.46
N VAL A 27 4.71 -7.64 -9.29
CA VAL A 27 4.04 -8.74 -10.00
C VAL A 27 4.89 -9.19 -11.19
N THR A 28 5.27 -8.24 -12.05
CA THR A 28 6.14 -8.45 -13.21
C THR A 28 7.52 -8.96 -12.80
N ALA A 29 8.03 -8.54 -11.63
CA ALA A 29 9.26 -9.06 -11.05
C ALA A 29 9.12 -10.41 -10.34
N ARG A 30 7.88 -10.94 -10.21
CA ARG A 30 7.54 -12.20 -9.55
C ARG A 30 7.95 -12.24 -8.06
N VAL A 31 7.75 -11.12 -7.36
CA VAL A 31 8.04 -10.96 -5.93
C VAL A 31 6.80 -11.25 -5.09
N SER A 32 5.67 -10.64 -5.44
CA SER A 32 4.32 -10.88 -4.91
C SER A 32 3.31 -10.57 -6.02
N ASP A 33 2.18 -11.27 -6.06
CA ASP A 33 1.02 -10.93 -6.91
C ASP A 33 0.18 -9.79 -6.32
N HIS A 34 0.48 -9.37 -5.08
CA HIS A 34 -0.09 -8.20 -4.42
C HIS A 34 0.91 -7.04 -4.43
N HIS A 35 0.40 -5.82 -4.57
CA HIS A 35 1.21 -4.61 -4.48
C HIS A 35 1.21 -4.02 -3.06
N PRO A 36 2.32 -3.36 -2.65
CA PRO A 36 2.33 -2.60 -1.41
C PRO A 36 1.41 -1.36 -1.52
N ILE A 37 0.73 -1.05 -0.43
CA ILE A 37 -0.18 0.08 -0.30
C ILE A 37 0.38 1.03 0.76
N ALA A 38 0.67 2.28 0.40
CA ALA A 38 1.08 3.31 1.35
C ALA A 38 0.00 4.39 1.46
N HIS A 39 -0.64 4.51 2.62
CA HIS A 39 -1.68 5.50 2.87
C HIS A 39 -1.73 5.90 4.34
N ASP A 40 -2.02 7.18 4.60
CA ASP A 40 -2.21 7.75 5.95
C ASP A 40 -1.11 7.36 6.95
N ASN A 41 0.15 7.56 6.53
CA ASN A 41 1.35 7.20 7.29
C ASN A 41 1.50 5.70 7.61
N VAL A 42 0.85 4.83 6.85
CA VAL A 42 0.96 3.38 7.02
C VAL A 42 1.33 2.72 5.69
N LEU A 43 2.18 1.70 5.76
CA LEU A 43 2.45 0.78 4.66
C LEU A 43 1.78 -0.56 4.96
N PHE A 44 0.90 -1.03 4.10
CA PHE A 44 0.32 -2.36 4.14
C PHE A 44 0.80 -3.20 2.94
N TRP A 45 1.09 -4.48 3.15
CA TRP A 45 1.37 -5.38 2.03
C TRP A 45 1.08 -6.85 2.37
N ASN A 46 0.26 -7.51 1.56
CA ASN A 46 0.27 -8.97 1.51
C ASN A 46 1.49 -9.45 0.73
N MET A 47 2.47 -10.00 1.44
CA MET A 47 3.75 -10.35 0.83
C MET A 47 3.72 -11.71 0.15
N MET A 48 2.74 -12.56 0.46
CA MET A 48 2.65 -13.93 -0.06
C MET A 48 3.96 -14.71 0.21
N MET A 49 4.48 -14.62 1.44
CA MET A 49 5.61 -15.42 1.91
C MET A 49 5.12 -16.76 2.47
N GLN A 50 6.05 -17.70 2.56
CA GLN A 50 5.73 -19.06 2.96
C GLN A 50 5.32 -19.14 4.45
N GLY A 51 4.01 -19.27 4.69
CA GLY A 51 3.50 -19.96 5.88
C GLY A 51 3.79 -21.46 5.76
N ASN A 52 4.15 -22.12 6.87
CA ASN A 52 4.55 -23.53 7.00
C ASN A 52 4.30 -24.47 5.80
N LYS A 53 5.35 -25.21 5.41
CA LYS A 53 5.26 -26.37 4.51
C LYS A 53 4.15 -27.30 5.01
N ARG A 54 2.98 -27.27 4.38
CA ARG A 54 1.97 -28.29 4.61
C ARG A 54 2.59 -29.62 4.18
N GLY A 55 2.54 -30.60 5.09
CA GLY A 55 3.09 -31.93 4.85
C GLY A 55 2.55 -32.54 3.55
N ALA A 56 3.39 -33.37 2.91
CA ALA A 56 3.09 -34.20 1.75
C ALA A 56 2.22 -33.53 0.65
N GLY A 57 2.75 -32.49 0.00
CA GLY A 57 2.30 -32.13 -1.36
C GLY A 57 1.52 -30.83 -1.52
N SER A 58 1.71 -29.81 -0.69
CA SER A 58 1.13 -28.47 -0.96
C SER A 58 2.18 -27.47 -1.44
N GLY A 59 1.84 -26.76 -2.51
CA GLY A 59 2.69 -25.79 -3.20
C GLY A 59 3.10 -24.58 -2.36
N PHE A 60 4.06 -23.84 -2.90
CA PHE A 60 4.59 -22.61 -2.33
C PHE A 60 3.55 -21.53 -2.58
N ASN A 61 3.04 -20.88 -1.52
CA ASN A 61 2.23 -19.69 -1.72
C ASN A 61 3.19 -18.53 -1.98
N ASN A 62 3.32 -18.17 -3.25
CA ASN A 62 3.88 -16.91 -3.71
C ASN A 62 2.88 -16.17 -4.59
N GLY A 63 1.59 -16.57 -4.52
CA GLY A 63 0.52 -16.08 -5.39
C GLY A 63 0.56 -16.60 -6.82
N PHE A 64 1.76 -16.89 -7.33
CA PHE A 64 1.98 -17.37 -8.69
C PHE A 64 1.93 -18.90 -8.85
N GLY A 65 1.74 -19.63 -7.75
CA GLY A 65 1.76 -21.11 -7.75
C GLY A 65 3.12 -21.71 -8.13
N MET A 66 4.21 -20.94 -8.03
CA MET A 66 5.53 -21.37 -8.50
C MET A 66 6.26 -22.15 -7.42
N ILE A 67 6.94 -23.23 -7.80
CA ILE A 67 7.81 -23.96 -6.87
C ILE A 67 9.16 -23.25 -6.73
N GLU A 68 9.48 -22.81 -5.51
CA GLU A 68 10.73 -22.12 -5.18
C GLU A 68 11.69 -23.04 -4.41
N SER A 69 12.98 -23.04 -4.76
CA SER A 69 14.04 -23.56 -3.88
C SER A 69 14.26 -22.63 -2.68
N ASP A 70 14.86 -23.13 -1.59
CA ASP A 70 15.24 -22.32 -0.42
C ASP A 70 16.08 -21.09 -0.80
N LYS A 71 16.95 -21.22 -1.80
CA LYS A 71 17.77 -20.12 -2.33
C LYS A 71 16.93 -19.07 -3.06
N GLN A 72 15.93 -19.50 -3.84
CA GLN A 72 15.00 -18.57 -4.50
C GLN A 72 14.14 -17.84 -3.48
N TYR A 73 13.58 -18.57 -2.51
CA TYR A 73 12.80 -17.99 -1.43
C TYR A 73 13.60 -16.95 -0.61
N THR A 74 14.85 -17.28 -0.27
CA THR A 74 15.75 -16.34 0.42
C THR A 74 15.99 -15.07 -0.40
N ARG A 75 16.18 -15.19 -1.72
CA ARG A 75 16.33 -14.02 -2.61
C ARG A 75 15.05 -13.20 -2.66
N ARG A 76 13.88 -13.84 -2.67
CA ARG A 76 12.58 -13.16 -2.65
C ARG A 76 12.36 -12.38 -1.35
N LEU A 77 12.68 -12.96 -0.19
CA LEU A 77 12.68 -12.25 1.10
C LEU A 77 13.53 -10.98 1.08
N ILE A 78 14.71 -11.02 0.46
CA ILE A 78 15.58 -9.85 0.32
C ILE A 78 14.95 -8.82 -0.62
N ALA A 79 14.37 -9.24 -1.74
CA ALA A 79 13.69 -8.35 -2.68
C ALA A 79 12.50 -7.64 -2.03
N VAL A 80 11.69 -8.35 -1.25
CA VAL A 80 10.59 -7.80 -0.46
C VAL A 80 11.09 -6.73 0.52
N ALA A 81 12.17 -7.02 1.26
CA ALA A 81 12.76 -6.05 2.17
C ALA A 81 13.23 -4.78 1.44
N TRP A 82 13.76 -4.91 0.22
CA TRP A 82 14.16 -3.77 -0.60
C TRP A 82 12.95 -2.96 -1.09
N VAL A 83 11.88 -3.61 -1.50
CA VAL A 83 10.62 -2.95 -1.89
C VAL A 83 10.04 -2.16 -0.72
N ILE A 84 10.00 -2.75 0.48
CA ILE A 84 9.55 -2.07 1.70
C ILE A 84 10.43 -0.84 1.98
N ALA A 85 11.76 -1.00 1.96
CA ALA A 85 12.68 0.10 2.24
C ALA A 85 12.56 1.23 1.19
N GLU A 86 12.42 0.89 -0.09
CA GLU A 86 12.19 1.86 -1.17
C GLU A 86 10.85 2.59 -0.99
N THR A 87 9.79 1.87 -0.61
CA THR A 87 8.47 2.47 -0.34
C THR A 87 8.55 3.45 0.82
N VAL A 88 9.19 3.07 1.94
CA VAL A 88 9.40 3.96 3.08
C VAL A 88 10.28 5.17 2.71
N TYR A 89 11.30 4.98 1.89
CA TYR A 89 12.15 6.09 1.43
C TYR A 89 11.34 7.14 0.65
N ARG A 90 10.42 6.69 -0.20
CA ARG A 90 9.51 7.57 -0.97
C ARG A 90 8.38 8.16 -0.11
N HIS A 91 7.98 7.46 0.94
CA HIS A 91 6.95 7.86 1.89
C HIS A 91 7.55 8.01 3.30
N PRO A 92 8.41 9.03 3.53
CA PRO A 92 9.15 9.16 4.79
C PRO A 92 8.27 9.38 6.02
N ASN A 93 6.99 9.74 5.83
CA ASN A 93 6.01 9.90 6.90
C ASN A 93 5.40 8.56 7.37
N VAL A 94 5.74 7.42 6.77
CA VAL A 94 5.27 6.11 7.25
C VAL A 94 5.71 5.89 8.70
N GLU A 95 4.73 5.66 9.58
CA GLU A 95 4.84 5.44 11.03
C GLU A 95 4.69 3.96 11.39
N ALA A 96 3.97 3.18 10.56
CA ALA A 96 3.78 1.74 10.76
C ALA A 96 3.82 0.97 9.44
N ILE A 97 4.26 -0.29 9.50
CA ILE A 97 4.32 -1.23 8.39
C ILE A 97 3.60 -2.50 8.82
N HIS A 98 2.51 -2.84 8.15
CA HIS A 98 1.72 -4.05 8.36
C HIS A 98 1.89 -5.02 7.19
N LEU A 99 2.22 -6.26 7.50
CA LEU A 99 2.52 -7.28 6.51
C LEU A 99 1.63 -8.50 6.76
N CYS A 100 0.94 -8.93 5.70
CA CYS A 100 0.24 -10.22 5.66
C CYS A 100 1.12 -11.26 4.97
N GLU A 101 0.88 -12.52 5.33
CA GLU A 101 1.64 -13.67 4.84
C GLU A 101 3.16 -13.45 4.89
N GLY A 102 3.67 -12.94 6.01
CA GLY A 102 5.10 -12.79 6.25
C GLY A 102 5.81 -14.08 6.64
N PRO A 103 7.16 -14.07 6.70
CA PRO A 103 7.93 -15.23 7.12
C PRO A 103 7.56 -15.64 8.55
N VAL A 104 7.31 -16.94 8.77
CA VAL A 104 6.95 -17.47 10.09
C VAL A 104 8.14 -18.13 10.80
N LYS A 105 9.07 -18.74 10.05
CA LYS A 105 10.21 -19.46 10.63
C LYS A 105 11.23 -18.47 11.21
N PRO A 106 11.80 -18.71 12.41
CA PRO A 106 12.78 -17.81 13.02
C PRO A 106 13.98 -17.50 12.13
N LYS A 107 14.48 -18.47 11.37
CA LYS A 107 15.61 -18.26 10.43
C LYS A 107 15.25 -17.31 9.29
N ASP A 108 14.02 -17.37 8.80
CA ASP A 108 13.54 -16.55 7.67
C ASP A 108 13.25 -15.12 8.15
N LEU A 109 12.64 -14.99 9.34
CA LEU A 109 12.49 -13.71 10.04
C LEU A 109 13.83 -13.02 10.26
N LYS A 110 14.87 -13.76 10.69
CA LYS A 110 16.21 -13.21 10.88
C LYS A 110 16.81 -12.69 9.58
N VAL A 111 16.69 -13.44 8.48
CA VAL A 111 17.17 -13.01 7.16
C VAL A 111 16.42 -11.75 6.71
N PHE A 112 15.10 -11.75 6.83
CA PHE A 112 14.24 -10.63 6.45
C PHE A 112 14.58 -9.37 7.25
N TYR A 113 14.71 -9.49 8.57
CA TYR A 113 15.15 -8.43 9.46
C TYR A 113 16.53 -7.87 9.07
N GLN A 114 17.51 -8.74 8.83
CA GLN A 114 18.86 -8.33 8.42
C GLN A 114 18.84 -7.60 7.07
N ALA A 115 17.97 -7.99 6.14
CA ALA A 115 17.82 -7.32 4.85
C ALA A 115 17.24 -5.90 5.01
N LEU A 116 16.22 -5.72 5.86
CA LEU A 116 15.66 -4.41 6.18
C LEU A 116 16.69 -3.50 6.87
N MET A 117 17.49 -4.06 7.78
CA MET A 117 18.50 -3.31 8.56
C MET A 117 19.72 -2.84 7.74
N ARG A 118 19.85 -3.25 6.47
CA ARG A 118 20.86 -2.70 5.56
C ARG A 118 20.62 -1.22 5.25
N PHE A 119 19.38 -0.75 5.41
CA PHE A 119 18.99 0.63 5.16
C PHE A 119 18.95 1.40 6.48
N SER A 120 19.81 2.41 6.64
CA SER A 120 19.96 3.13 7.91
C SER A 120 18.67 3.80 8.39
N PHE A 121 17.86 4.32 7.49
CA PHE A 121 16.56 4.96 7.82
C PHE A 121 15.51 3.95 8.30
N MET A 122 15.64 2.66 7.97
CA MET A 122 14.72 1.62 8.45
C MET A 122 14.93 1.28 9.93
N LYS A 123 16.07 1.66 10.51
CA LYS A 123 16.36 1.42 11.94
C LYS A 123 15.33 2.04 12.87
N ARG A 124 14.64 3.11 12.43
CA ARG A 124 13.57 3.75 13.20
C ARG A 124 12.38 2.84 13.48
N PHE A 125 12.24 1.71 12.80
CA PHE A 125 11.15 0.75 13.05
C PHE A 125 11.57 -0.44 13.91
N MET A 126 12.83 -0.49 14.34
CA MET A 126 13.48 -1.71 14.82
C MET A 126 13.93 -1.55 16.26
N ARG A 127 12.97 -1.52 17.19
CA ARG A 127 13.22 -1.68 18.63
C ARG A 127 13.33 -3.18 18.92
N GLU A 128 14.38 -3.59 19.62
CA GLU A 128 14.52 -4.97 20.17
C GLU A 128 14.63 -6.15 19.18
N ASN A 129 14.88 -5.89 17.89
CA ASN A 129 14.99 -6.92 16.83
C ASN A 129 13.73 -7.80 16.64
N GLN A 130 12.54 -7.28 16.88
CA GLN A 130 11.30 -8.07 16.80
C GLN A 130 10.21 -7.39 15.98
N PHE A 131 9.38 -8.22 15.37
CA PHE A 131 8.12 -7.82 14.75
C PHE A 131 7.02 -7.98 15.80
N TYR A 132 6.11 -7.01 15.89
CA TYR A 132 4.86 -7.23 16.59
C TYR A 132 4.05 -8.26 15.81
N ARG A 133 3.54 -9.26 16.52
CA ARG A 133 2.74 -10.35 15.93
C ARG A 133 1.68 -10.82 16.93
N PRO A 134 0.58 -11.43 16.48
CA PRO A 134 -0.34 -12.13 17.36
C PRO A 134 0.40 -13.21 18.16
N ASP A 135 0.14 -13.27 19.47
CA ASP A 135 0.76 -14.21 20.41
C ASP A 135 -0.29 -15.14 21.03
N ALA A 136 -1.17 -15.70 20.18
CA ALA A 136 -2.15 -16.70 20.59
C ALA A 136 -1.68 -18.10 20.21
N ASP A 137 -2.12 -19.11 20.98
CA ASP A 137 -1.88 -20.51 20.64
C ASP A 137 -2.49 -20.84 19.26
N GLY A 138 -1.70 -21.48 18.38
CA GLY A 138 -2.18 -21.98 17.09
C GLY A 138 -1.24 -21.74 15.91
N ILE A 139 -1.78 -21.83 14.70
CA ILE A 139 -1.01 -21.66 13.46
C ILE A 139 -0.80 -20.17 13.20
N HIS A 140 0.46 -19.72 13.11
CA HIS A 140 0.79 -18.36 12.70
C HIS A 140 0.63 -18.18 11.18
N TRP A 141 -0.05 -17.11 10.78
CA TRP A 141 -0.32 -16.76 9.38
C TRP A 141 0.63 -15.69 8.82
N GLY A 142 1.73 -15.43 9.52
CA GLY A 142 2.71 -14.44 9.08
C GLY A 142 2.22 -12.99 9.21
N LEU A 143 1.30 -12.70 10.12
CA LEU A 143 0.92 -11.33 10.41
C LEU A 143 2.07 -10.65 11.17
N LEU A 144 2.75 -9.70 10.52
CA LEU A 144 3.90 -8.98 11.09
C LEU A 144 3.64 -7.48 11.05
N THR A 145 3.94 -6.79 12.14
CA THR A 145 3.84 -5.35 12.23
C THR A 145 5.17 -4.76 12.71
N LEU A 146 5.61 -3.68 12.07
CA LEU A 146 6.70 -2.81 12.52
C LEU A 146 6.12 -1.43 12.81
N VAL A 147 6.58 -0.79 13.88
CA VAL A 147 6.12 0.54 14.31
C VAL A 147 7.34 1.41 14.56
N ASP A 148 7.23 2.70 14.23
CA ASP A 148 8.27 3.66 14.55
C ASP A 148 8.57 3.65 16.06
N THR A 149 9.86 3.54 16.39
CA THR A 149 10.42 3.39 17.75
C THR A 149 10.08 4.55 18.68
N ARG A 150 9.63 5.69 18.14
CA ARG A 150 9.11 6.81 18.95
C ARG A 150 7.84 6.43 19.72
N TYR A 151 7.06 5.47 19.23
CA TYR A 151 5.83 5.04 19.87
C TYR A 151 6.13 4.06 21.00
N ASP A 152 5.43 4.24 22.12
CA ASP A 152 5.18 3.15 23.06
C ASP A 152 4.01 2.31 22.54
N VAL A 153 4.20 1.00 22.46
CA VAL A 153 3.29 0.08 21.77
C VAL A 153 2.77 -0.97 22.75
N THR A 154 1.46 -1.05 22.88
CA THR A 154 0.79 -2.05 23.71
C THR A 154 -0.20 -2.85 22.87
N SER A 155 -0.17 -4.17 22.99
CA SER A 155 -1.20 -5.02 22.39
C SER A 155 -2.52 -4.79 23.11
N VAL A 156 -3.59 -4.57 22.35
CA VAL A 156 -4.93 -4.47 22.89
C VAL A 156 -5.56 -5.84 22.80
N ASN A 157 -5.98 -6.37 23.96
CA ASN A 157 -6.80 -7.58 24.01
C ASN A 157 -8.13 -7.30 23.36
N SER A 158 -8.22 -7.60 22.08
CA SER A 158 -9.47 -7.63 21.38
C SER A 158 -10.10 -9.00 21.67
N HIS A 159 -11.32 -8.99 22.23
CA HIS A 159 -12.22 -10.16 22.33
C HIS A 159 -12.77 -10.80 21.02
N PRO A 160 -12.47 -10.36 19.76
CA PRO A 160 -12.98 -11.00 18.55
C PRO A 160 -12.60 -12.47 18.39
N VAL A 161 -11.49 -12.91 18.99
CA VAL A 161 -11.00 -14.29 18.83
C VAL A 161 -12.02 -15.29 19.38
N ASP A 162 -12.72 -14.94 20.45
CA ASP A 162 -13.74 -15.80 21.07
C ASP A 162 -14.97 -15.96 20.16
N LEU A 163 -15.33 -14.91 19.42
CA LEU A 163 -16.47 -14.90 18.50
C LEU A 163 -16.11 -15.44 17.11
N PHE A 164 -14.85 -15.31 16.70
CA PHE A 164 -14.34 -15.76 15.41
C PHE A 164 -13.02 -16.51 15.57
N PRO A 165 -13.05 -17.80 15.97
CA PRO A 165 -11.83 -18.61 16.15
C PRO A 165 -10.97 -18.73 14.89
N LYS A 166 -11.55 -18.51 13.70
CA LYS A 166 -10.80 -18.45 12.44
C LYS A 166 -9.91 -17.22 12.31
N LEU A 167 -10.07 -16.22 13.17
CA LEU A 167 -9.22 -15.02 13.22
C LEU A 167 -8.07 -15.16 14.25
N THR A 168 -7.97 -16.28 14.96
CA THR A 168 -6.81 -16.59 15.81
C THR A 168 -5.52 -16.50 14.98
N ASN A 169 -4.54 -15.74 15.48
CA ASN A 169 -3.28 -15.45 14.79
C ASN A 169 -3.39 -14.80 13.40
N ARG A 170 -4.54 -14.22 13.09
CA ARG A 170 -4.86 -13.50 11.85
C ARG A 170 -5.34 -12.08 12.10
N PHE A 171 -5.46 -11.67 13.35
CA PHE A 171 -5.81 -10.31 13.73
C PHE A 171 -4.91 -9.82 14.86
N GLN A 172 -4.55 -8.54 14.81
CA GLN A 172 -3.85 -7.84 15.88
C GLN A 172 -4.35 -6.40 15.97
N LEU A 173 -4.56 -5.92 17.19
CA LEU A 173 -4.81 -4.51 17.47
C LEU A 173 -3.73 -3.99 18.41
N LEU A 174 -3.07 -2.91 18.00
CA LEU A 174 -2.03 -2.24 18.76
C LEU A 174 -2.49 -0.84 19.13
N LYS A 175 -2.21 -0.44 20.37
CA LYS A 175 -2.32 0.95 20.83
C LYS A 175 -0.92 1.55 20.81
N LEU A 176 -0.78 2.63 20.05
CA LEU A 176 0.45 3.40 19.87
C LEU A 176 0.30 4.71 20.64
N THR A 177 1.28 5.04 21.49
CA THR A 177 1.30 6.27 22.29
C THR A 177 2.57 7.05 22.02
N ASP A 178 2.47 8.32 21.65
CA ASP A 178 3.59 9.25 21.46
C ASP A 178 3.22 10.61 22.08
N ASN A 179 3.91 11.00 23.15
CA ASN A 179 3.70 12.28 23.85
C ASN A 179 2.20 12.60 24.09
N GLU A 180 1.50 11.70 24.77
CA GLU A 180 0.05 11.76 25.07
C GLU A 180 -0.91 11.53 23.88
N VAL A 181 -0.42 11.56 22.64
CA VAL A 181 -1.22 11.23 21.46
C VAL A 181 -1.38 9.72 21.36
N VAL A 182 -2.63 9.26 21.38
CA VAL A 182 -3.00 7.85 21.24
C VAL A 182 -3.54 7.57 19.84
N LYS A 183 -3.02 6.53 19.21
CA LYS A 183 -3.54 5.95 17.97
C LYS A 183 -3.72 4.44 18.12
N TYR A 184 -4.57 3.88 17.29
CA TYR A 184 -4.85 2.46 17.20
C TYR A 184 -4.53 1.97 15.80
N MET A 185 -3.76 0.89 15.72
CA MET A 185 -3.37 0.27 14.45
C MET A 185 -3.83 -1.19 14.48
N ALA A 186 -4.68 -1.56 13.55
CA ALA A 186 -5.17 -2.91 13.40
C ALA A 186 -4.61 -3.55 12.12
N SER A 187 -4.22 -4.81 12.23
CA SER A 187 -3.76 -5.62 11.12
C SER A 187 -4.57 -6.90 11.05
N ALA A 188 -5.02 -7.31 9.87
CA ALA A 188 -5.83 -8.51 9.70
C ALA A 188 -5.54 -9.28 8.42
N HIS A 189 -5.70 -10.60 8.46
CA HIS A 189 -5.72 -11.49 7.29
C HIS A 189 -6.93 -12.42 7.38
N PHE A 190 -8.03 -12.01 6.76
CA PHE A 190 -9.30 -12.72 6.85
C PHE A 190 -9.27 -14.03 6.05
N PRO A 191 -10.03 -15.06 6.44
CA PRO A 191 -10.13 -16.29 5.65
C PRO A 191 -10.93 -16.08 4.36
N PHE A 192 -10.51 -16.74 3.28
CA PHE A 192 -11.31 -16.85 2.05
C PHE A 192 -12.68 -17.49 2.32
N ALA A 193 -13.71 -16.88 1.74
CA ALA A 193 -15.07 -17.38 1.76
C ALA A 193 -15.74 -17.42 0.35
N GLY A 194 -15.00 -17.07 -0.72
CA GLY A 194 -15.55 -16.96 -2.08
C GLY A 194 -16.31 -15.64 -2.32
N ASP A 195 -15.96 -14.60 -1.55
CA ASP A 195 -16.64 -13.31 -1.53
C ASP A 195 -15.88 -12.20 -2.27
N GLU A 196 -14.70 -12.53 -2.79
CA GLU A 196 -13.75 -11.58 -3.35
C GLU A 196 -14.25 -10.92 -4.65
N HIS A 197 -15.10 -11.63 -5.40
CA HIS A 197 -15.75 -11.14 -6.62
C HIS A 197 -17.15 -10.58 -6.41
N LYS A 198 -17.67 -10.57 -5.18
CA LYS A 198 -19.05 -10.12 -4.93
C LYS A 198 -19.13 -8.60 -5.03
N GLU A 199 -20.20 -8.11 -5.64
CA GLU A 199 -20.48 -6.66 -5.77
C GLU A 199 -21.71 -6.23 -4.96
N ASP A 200 -22.46 -7.19 -4.43
CA ASP A 200 -23.64 -6.98 -3.59
C ASP A 200 -23.42 -7.58 -2.19
N ARG A 201 -23.72 -6.79 -1.17
CA ARG A 201 -23.64 -7.18 0.23
C ARG A 201 -24.60 -8.31 0.56
N GLU A 202 -25.75 -8.38 -0.11
CA GLU A 202 -26.69 -9.48 0.12
C GLU A 202 -26.20 -10.82 -0.44
N ALA A 203 -25.32 -10.78 -1.44
CA ALA A 203 -24.72 -11.94 -2.08
C ALA A 203 -23.47 -12.47 -1.36
N LEU A 204 -23.02 -11.79 -0.29
CA LEU A 204 -21.93 -12.26 0.57
C LEU A 204 -22.30 -13.57 1.27
N SER A 205 -21.30 -14.43 1.46
CA SER A 205 -21.40 -15.58 2.34
C SER A 205 -21.76 -15.17 3.77
N LEU A 206 -22.23 -16.12 4.58
CA LEU A 206 -22.50 -15.89 6.01
C LEU A 206 -21.24 -15.37 6.75
N SER A 207 -20.07 -15.91 6.40
CA SER A 207 -18.79 -15.46 6.98
C SER A 207 -18.44 -14.05 6.52
N GLY A 208 -18.58 -13.73 5.23
CA GLY A 208 -18.36 -12.38 4.71
C GLY A 208 -19.27 -11.34 5.36
N LYS A 209 -20.57 -11.64 5.52
CA LYS A 209 -21.52 -10.77 6.24
C LYS A 209 -21.10 -10.55 7.69
N ALA A 210 -20.70 -11.62 8.38
CA ALA A 210 -20.27 -11.55 9.77
C ALA A 210 -18.95 -10.75 9.93
N TYR A 211 -17.98 -10.92 9.03
CA TYR A 211 -16.76 -10.11 9.03
C TYR A 211 -17.05 -8.64 8.75
N CYS A 212 -17.91 -8.32 7.79
CA CYS A 212 -18.32 -6.93 7.55
C CYS A 212 -18.98 -6.31 8.79
N GLN A 213 -19.87 -7.03 9.48
CA GLN A 213 -20.50 -6.56 10.71
C GLN A 213 -19.48 -6.33 11.82
N TRP A 214 -18.55 -7.27 11.98
CA TRP A 214 -17.50 -7.17 12.99
C TRP A 214 -16.55 -5.99 12.74
N ILE A 215 -16.12 -5.77 11.49
CA ILE A 215 -15.29 -4.61 11.12
C ILE A 215 -16.02 -3.30 11.41
N ASN A 216 -17.31 -3.21 11.06
CA ASN A 216 -18.10 -2.02 11.38
C ASN A 216 -18.17 -1.79 12.90
N ALA A 217 -18.45 -2.82 13.70
CA ALA A 217 -18.44 -2.71 15.16
C ALA A 217 -17.08 -2.29 15.72
N LEU A 218 -15.97 -2.78 15.14
CA LEU A 218 -14.62 -2.34 15.49
C LEU A 218 -14.45 -0.83 15.21
N HIS A 219 -14.82 -0.37 14.03
CA HIS A 219 -14.75 1.05 13.68
C HIS A 219 -15.64 1.92 14.58
N ASP A 220 -16.83 1.44 14.95
CA ASP A 220 -17.75 2.16 15.84
C ASP A 220 -17.17 2.31 17.25
N ASN A 221 -16.59 1.24 17.80
CA ASN A 221 -15.95 1.23 19.12
C ASN A 221 -14.76 2.19 19.22
N TYR A 222 -14.09 2.47 18.10
CA TYR A 222 -12.97 3.40 18.00
C TYR A 222 -13.30 4.64 17.17
N SER A 223 -14.59 4.99 17.03
CA SER A 223 -15.05 6.09 16.17
C SER A 223 -14.50 7.47 16.59
N HIS A 224 -14.29 7.66 17.90
CA HIS A 224 -13.68 8.87 18.49
C HIS A 224 -12.16 8.77 18.68
N ALA A 225 -11.55 7.70 18.17
CA ALA A 225 -10.11 7.49 18.22
C ALA A 225 -9.51 7.42 16.80
N SER A 226 -8.21 7.70 16.71
CA SER A 226 -7.43 7.48 15.49
C SER A 226 -7.23 5.98 15.29
N LEU A 227 -8.11 5.31 14.55
CA LEU A 227 -7.96 3.90 14.18
C LEU A 227 -7.69 3.77 12.69
N ILE A 228 -6.67 2.97 12.35
CA ILE A 228 -6.38 2.53 10.98
C ILE A 228 -6.38 1.00 10.99
N LEU A 229 -7.20 0.39 10.12
CA LEU A 229 -7.25 -1.06 9.90
C LEU A 229 -6.64 -1.38 8.54
N CYS A 230 -5.54 -2.12 8.54
CA CYS A 230 -4.91 -2.65 7.34
C CYS A 230 -5.21 -4.14 7.24
N ALA A 231 -5.67 -4.62 6.08
CA ALA A 231 -5.98 -6.03 5.97
C ALA A 231 -5.90 -6.58 4.55
N ASP A 232 -5.61 -7.88 4.47
CA ASP A 232 -6.12 -8.72 3.40
C ASP A 232 -7.52 -9.20 3.84
N PHE A 233 -8.55 -8.61 3.26
CA PHE A 233 -9.94 -8.86 3.61
C PHE A 233 -10.46 -10.19 3.04
N ASN A 234 -9.83 -10.77 2.03
CA ASN A 234 -10.33 -11.94 1.28
C ASN A 234 -11.83 -11.88 0.92
N LEU A 235 -12.33 -10.66 0.78
CA LEU A 235 -13.65 -10.27 0.31
C LEU A 235 -13.52 -8.89 -0.31
N ASN A 236 -14.50 -8.48 -1.12
CA ASN A 236 -14.50 -7.15 -1.72
C ASN A 236 -14.63 -6.04 -0.64
N PRO A 237 -13.60 -5.22 -0.36
CA PRO A 237 -13.62 -4.25 0.73
C PRO A 237 -14.69 -3.17 0.55
N TYR A 238 -15.16 -2.93 -0.68
CA TYR A 238 -16.26 -1.99 -0.95
C TYR A 238 -17.57 -2.37 -0.25
N LEU A 239 -17.74 -3.64 0.13
CA LEU A 239 -18.95 -4.13 0.79
C LEU A 239 -18.94 -3.91 2.31
N ILE A 240 -17.78 -3.53 2.87
CA ILE A 240 -17.61 -3.25 4.29
C ILE A 240 -18.19 -1.87 4.63
N SER A 241 -17.83 -0.83 3.86
CA SER A 241 -18.21 0.56 4.10
C SER A 241 -19.61 0.92 3.58
N GLN A 242 -20.23 1.94 4.18
CA GLN A 242 -21.50 2.48 3.69
C GLN A 242 -21.30 3.19 2.34
N ARG A 243 -22.29 3.10 1.43
CA ARG A 243 -22.22 3.74 0.09
C ARG A 243 -21.88 5.23 0.13
N GLN A 244 -22.26 5.94 1.20
CA GLN A 244 -22.07 7.38 1.37
C GLN A 244 -20.63 7.77 1.73
N GLU A 245 -19.82 6.84 2.25
CA GLU A 245 -18.42 7.09 2.61
C GLU A 245 -17.46 6.93 1.42
N ARG A 246 -17.92 6.29 0.33
CA ARG A 246 -17.12 5.92 -0.85
C ARG A 246 -16.61 7.12 -1.67
N ALA A 247 -17.23 8.29 -1.54
CA ALA A 247 -16.86 9.48 -2.33
C ALA A 247 -15.57 10.16 -1.83
N LEU A 248 -15.10 9.80 -0.64
CA LEU A 248 -14.07 10.55 0.09
C LEU A 248 -12.69 9.85 0.12
N ASP A 249 -12.62 8.60 -0.34
CA ASP A 249 -11.42 7.76 -0.32
C ASP A 249 -10.65 7.80 -1.65
N LYS A 250 -10.42 9.00 -2.22
CA LYS A 250 -9.60 9.16 -3.44
C LYS A 250 -8.10 8.95 -3.15
N ILE A 251 -7.74 7.70 -2.88
CA ILE A 251 -6.39 7.18 -2.99
C ILE A 251 -6.10 7.00 -4.50
N PRO A 252 -4.93 7.44 -5.00
CA PRO A 252 -4.55 7.30 -6.40
C PRO A 252 -4.70 5.86 -6.94
N SER A 253 -5.08 5.79 -8.22
CA SER A 253 -5.71 4.66 -8.90
C SER A 253 -4.83 3.44 -9.12
N ASP A 254 -3.53 3.51 -8.82
CA ASP A 254 -2.61 2.53 -9.36
C ASP A 254 -2.11 1.52 -8.32
N ASN A 255 -2.64 1.49 -7.09
CA ASN A 255 -2.51 0.29 -6.22
C ASN A 255 -3.51 0.05 -5.08
N SER A 256 -4.52 0.89 -4.87
CA SER A 256 -5.61 0.57 -3.94
C SER A 256 -6.70 1.62 -3.99
N ILE A 257 -7.94 1.17 -4.26
CA ILE A 257 -9.17 1.96 -4.32
C ILE A 257 -9.34 2.79 -5.62
N LEU A 258 -10.54 2.71 -6.20
CA LEU A 258 -11.10 3.37 -7.40
C LEU A 258 -11.11 2.58 -8.73
N LEU A 259 -12.28 2.04 -9.08
CA LEU A 259 -12.73 2.00 -10.47
C LEU A 259 -13.75 3.12 -10.71
N HIS A 260 -13.51 3.79 -11.83
CA HIS A 260 -14.22 4.89 -12.48
C HIS A 260 -15.76 4.74 -12.48
N THR A 261 -16.47 5.79 -12.04
CA THR A 261 -17.85 6.05 -12.51
C THR A 261 -17.80 7.25 -13.45
N GLY A 262 -17.78 6.98 -14.76
CA GLY A 262 -17.76 8.00 -15.81
C GLY A 262 -17.23 7.39 -17.10
N GLY A 263 -18.06 7.32 -18.14
CA GLY A 263 -17.82 6.50 -19.32
C GLY A 263 -16.65 6.95 -20.19
N ASP A 264 -15.96 5.99 -20.80
CA ASP A 264 -16.15 5.69 -22.22
C ASP A 264 -15.55 4.33 -22.59
N LYS A 265 -16.04 3.81 -23.71
CA LYS A 265 -15.91 2.43 -24.20
C LYS A 265 -14.47 2.01 -24.52
N MET A 266 -13.65 1.58 -23.54
CA MET A 266 -12.45 0.72 -23.79
C MET A 266 -12.01 -0.14 -22.58
N ALA A 267 -12.91 -0.49 -21.66
CA ALA A 267 -12.60 -1.39 -20.54
C ALA A 267 -12.58 -2.87 -20.97
N ALA A 268 -11.53 -3.29 -21.68
CA ALA A 268 -11.26 -4.71 -21.90
C ALA A 268 -10.78 -5.35 -20.59
N THR A 269 -11.72 -5.94 -19.85
CA THR A 269 -11.59 -7.20 -19.09
C THR A 269 -10.22 -7.49 -18.46
N ILE A 270 -9.90 -6.78 -17.37
CA ILE A 270 -9.11 -7.37 -16.29
C ILE A 270 -9.97 -7.26 -15.02
N HIS A 271 -10.67 -8.35 -14.68
CA HIS A 271 -11.34 -8.50 -13.39
C HIS A 271 -10.28 -8.70 -12.29
N LYS A 272 -9.57 -7.63 -11.91
CA LYS A 272 -8.64 -7.65 -10.77
C LYS A 272 -9.45 -7.62 -9.48
N VAL A 273 -9.43 -8.72 -8.76
CA VAL A 273 -9.96 -8.84 -7.41
C VAL A 273 -9.02 -8.09 -6.47
N MET A 274 -9.49 -7.00 -5.87
CA MET A 274 -8.73 -6.29 -4.84
C MET A 274 -9.29 -6.66 -3.48
N VAL A 275 -8.56 -7.51 -2.75
CA VAL A 275 -8.91 -7.94 -1.38
C VAL A 275 -8.10 -7.21 -0.32
N ASP A 276 -7.00 -6.57 -0.70
CA ASP A 276 -6.14 -5.79 0.19
C ASP A 276 -6.67 -4.37 0.39
N GLY A 277 -6.56 -3.82 1.59
CA GLY A 277 -6.95 -2.43 1.82
C GLY A 277 -6.56 -1.83 3.17
N ILE A 278 -6.71 -0.51 3.24
CA ILE A 278 -6.56 0.31 4.44
C ILE A 278 -7.88 1.03 4.70
N LEU A 279 -8.49 0.78 5.86
CA LEU A 279 -9.72 1.42 6.30
C LEU A 279 -9.43 2.39 7.44
N LEU A 280 -9.92 3.62 7.30
CA LEU A 280 -9.74 4.71 8.26
C LEU A 280 -10.97 4.85 9.16
N SER A 281 -10.76 5.20 10.43
CA SER A 281 -11.83 5.66 11.30
C SER A 281 -12.39 7.01 10.82
N ASN A 282 -13.57 7.40 11.32
CA ASN A 282 -14.19 8.67 10.96
C ASN A 282 -13.30 9.87 11.32
N GLN A 283 -12.58 9.80 12.45
CA GLN A 283 -11.62 10.83 12.83
C GLN A 283 -10.47 10.96 11.82
N GLU A 284 -9.87 9.84 11.38
CA GLU A 284 -8.79 9.90 10.39
C GLU A 284 -9.29 10.32 9.00
N LYS A 285 -10.50 9.93 8.60
CA LYS A 285 -11.15 10.44 7.37
C LYS A 285 -11.30 11.96 7.41
N GLN A 286 -11.78 12.51 8.52
CA GLN A 286 -11.94 13.96 8.69
C GLN A 286 -10.59 14.69 8.67
N LYS A 287 -9.57 14.14 9.34
CA LYS A 287 -8.21 14.69 9.32
C LYS A 287 -7.60 14.65 7.92
N TYR A 288 -7.75 13.55 7.20
CA TYR A 288 -7.31 13.42 5.81
C TYR A 288 -7.98 14.46 4.90
N GLN A 289 -9.30 14.64 5.02
CA GLN A 289 -10.03 15.63 4.23
C GLN A 289 -9.62 17.06 4.58
N THR A 290 -9.54 17.41 5.85
CA THR A 290 -9.18 18.77 6.29
C THR A 290 -7.76 19.15 5.91
N THR A 291 -6.83 18.19 5.90
CA THR A 291 -5.45 18.41 5.45
C THR A 291 -5.36 18.57 3.92
N ARG A 292 -6.18 17.86 3.13
CA ARG A 292 -6.26 18.05 1.67
C ARG A 292 -7.03 19.28 1.23
N LEU A 293 -8.10 19.67 1.92
CA LEU A 293 -8.88 20.88 1.63
C LEU A 293 -8.07 22.17 1.86
N LYS A 294 -6.93 22.10 2.56
CA LYS A 294 -5.96 23.21 2.65
C LYS A 294 -5.08 23.37 1.41
N VAL A 295 -5.19 22.49 0.41
CA VAL A 295 -4.63 22.73 -0.92
C VAL A 295 -5.60 23.66 -1.64
N ASP A 296 -5.21 24.94 -1.77
CA ASP A 296 -6.00 26.01 -2.36
C ASP A 296 -6.66 25.54 -3.68
N LEU A 297 -7.98 25.73 -3.80
CA LEU A 297 -8.73 25.39 -5.01
C LEU A 297 -8.11 26.07 -6.24
N ALA A 298 -7.50 27.25 -6.07
CA ALA A 298 -6.76 27.92 -7.14
C ALA A 298 -5.45 27.19 -7.53
N ALA A 299 -4.78 26.53 -6.58
CA ALA A 299 -3.64 25.66 -6.84
C ALA A 299 -4.07 24.36 -7.53
N LEU A 300 -5.21 23.79 -7.10
CA LEU A 300 -5.82 22.61 -7.72
C LEU A 300 -6.23 22.90 -9.18
N VAL A 301 -6.96 24.00 -9.42
CA VAL A 301 -7.39 24.40 -10.77
C VAL A 301 -6.20 24.81 -11.64
N LYS A 302 -5.16 25.48 -11.10
CA LYS A 302 -3.92 25.75 -11.86
C LYS A 302 -3.18 24.47 -12.24
N SER A 303 -3.24 23.44 -11.39
CA SER A 303 -2.66 22.13 -11.71
C SER A 303 -3.46 21.44 -12.82
N GLU A 304 -4.79 21.57 -12.81
CA GLU A 304 -5.67 20.93 -13.79
C GLU A 304 -5.74 21.66 -15.15
N TYR A 305 -5.65 23.01 -15.16
CA TYR A 305 -5.71 23.82 -16.39
C TYR A 305 -4.53 23.58 -17.35
N ARG A 306 -3.43 23.03 -16.85
CA ARG A 306 -2.24 22.70 -17.66
C ARG A 306 -2.42 21.44 -18.50
N PHE A 307 -3.43 20.61 -18.24
CA PHE A 307 -3.70 19.39 -19.01
C PHE A 307 -4.55 19.61 -20.27
N PHE A 308 -5.09 20.82 -20.47
CA PHE A 308 -5.98 21.14 -21.60
C PHE A 308 -5.34 22.04 -22.67
N GLN A 309 -4.02 22.27 -22.63
CA GLN A 309 -3.35 22.92 -23.76
C GLN A 309 -3.01 21.86 -24.83
N PRO A 310 -3.55 21.98 -26.06
CA PRO A 310 -3.10 21.15 -27.16
C PRO A 310 -1.63 21.47 -27.43
N ASN A 311 -0.80 20.42 -27.49
CA ASN A 311 0.62 20.50 -27.89
C ASN A 311 0.76 21.29 -29.20
N GLN A 312 1.07 22.58 -29.12
CA GLN A 312 1.63 23.34 -30.23
C GLN A 312 3.14 23.41 -30.05
N ALA A 313 3.85 22.41 -30.55
CA ALA A 313 5.27 22.56 -30.85
C ALA A 313 5.75 21.47 -31.82
N ALA A 314 5.69 21.76 -33.12
CA ALA A 314 6.74 21.45 -34.09
C ALA A 314 6.43 22.05 -35.47
N VAL A 315 6.45 23.39 -35.57
CA VAL A 315 6.95 24.04 -36.78
C VAL A 315 8.10 24.92 -36.29
N GLN A 316 9.32 24.40 -36.38
CA GLN A 316 10.53 25.20 -36.23
C GLN A 316 10.70 26.01 -37.53
N GLU A 317 10.31 27.28 -37.49
CA GLU A 317 10.97 28.27 -38.35
C GLU A 317 12.32 28.61 -37.71
N SER A 318 13.41 28.35 -38.44
CA SER A 318 14.76 28.79 -38.08
C SER A 318 14.99 30.21 -38.60
N PRO A 319 15.32 31.21 -37.76
CA PRO A 319 15.84 32.47 -38.25
C PRO A 319 17.36 32.41 -38.40
N GLU A 320 17.78 32.95 -39.53
CA GLU A 320 19.11 33.08 -40.12
C GLU A 320 20.21 33.58 -39.16
N LYS A 321 21.46 33.21 -39.47
CA LYS A 321 22.59 34.14 -39.40
C LYS A 321 23.53 34.04 -40.62
N ASN A 322 23.65 35.21 -41.23
CA ASN A 322 24.42 35.71 -42.35
C ASN A 322 25.95 35.42 -42.41
N GLN A 323 26.46 35.76 -43.60
CA GLN A 323 27.85 36.05 -44.06
C GLN A 323 28.65 34.83 -44.56
N GLU A 324 29.24 34.83 -45.77
CA GLU A 324 29.64 35.93 -46.64
C GLU A 324 30.07 35.41 -48.05
N SER A 325 29.95 36.30 -49.05
CA SER A 325 30.86 36.45 -50.21
C SER A 325 30.72 35.60 -51.48
N ARG A 326 30.37 36.34 -52.56
CA ARG A 326 30.78 36.20 -53.99
C ARG A 326 30.14 35.01 -54.73
N GLU A 327 29.70 35.09 -55.98
CA GLU A 327 30.04 35.96 -57.08
C GLU A 327 28.93 35.89 -58.15
N ILE A 328 28.86 36.93 -58.96
CA ILE A 328 28.03 37.13 -60.15
C ILE A 328 28.29 36.02 -61.18
N VAL A 329 27.27 35.54 -61.91
CA VAL A 329 27.20 35.55 -63.40
C VAL A 329 25.78 35.22 -63.88
N LEU A 330 25.33 36.06 -64.80
CA LEU A 330 24.12 36.02 -65.61
C LEU A 330 24.04 34.81 -66.57
N LEU A 331 22.78 34.42 -66.82
CA LEU A 331 22.19 34.02 -68.10
C LEU A 331 22.42 32.60 -68.66
N GLN A 332 21.25 32.04 -69.02
CA GLN A 332 20.90 30.94 -69.94
C GLN A 332 20.84 29.53 -69.38
#